data_AF-A0AAD5NJR5-F1
#
_entry.id   AF-A0AAD5NJR5-F1
#
_cell.length_a   1.000
_cell.length_b   1.000
_cell.length_c   1.000
_cell.angle_alpha   90.00
_cell.angle_beta   90.00
_cell.angle_gamma   90.00
#
_symmetry.space_group_name_H-M   'P 1'
#
loop_
_entity.id
_entity.type
_entity.pdbx_description
1 polymer ?
#
loop_
_entity_poly.entity_id
_entity_poly.type
_entity_poly.pdbx_seq_one_letter_code
_entity_poly.pdbx_strand_id
1 'polypeptide(L)'
;MKSLDASRNKVRQILLEAFLRVVREVSRRGEEVKETVKVYDPVSVAASVEYVMFNKMGTYNGAKKLKYMSIMFNVKDPENPGFRRKILLGDIEPELLISLISSEEMASHRMKWKNHRIKQRVYYGLIRKPVDQDSVAKSNGEMKQSR
;
A
#
# COMPACT_ATOMS: atom_id res chain seq x y z
N MET A 1 -27.23 -14.00 5.99
CA MET A 1 -25.99 -13.41 6.55
C MET A 1 -24.79 -14.21 6.04
N LYS A 2 -23.76 -13.59 5.47
CA LYS A 2 -22.47 -14.30 5.26
C LYS A 2 -21.89 -14.61 6.65
N SER A 3 -21.51 -15.85 6.90
CA SER A 3 -20.92 -16.22 8.20
C SER A 3 -19.61 -15.47 8.43
N LEU A 4 -19.29 -15.23 9.70
CA LEU A 4 -18.02 -14.63 10.11
C LEU A 4 -16.84 -15.40 9.49
N ASP A 5 -16.89 -16.72 9.57
CA ASP A 5 -15.86 -17.61 9.04
C ASP A 5 -15.72 -17.52 7.52
N ALA A 6 -16.82 -17.36 6.78
CA ALA A 6 -16.73 -17.18 5.33
C ALA A 6 -15.93 -15.91 4.95
N SER A 7 -16.09 -14.84 5.72
CA SER A 7 -15.36 -13.58 5.49
C SER A 7 -13.89 -13.72 5.85
N ARG A 8 -13.58 -14.36 6.98
CA ARG A 8 -12.21 -14.66 7.42
C ARG A 8 -11.49 -15.59 6.44
N ASN A 9 -12.16 -16.65 6.00
CA ASN A 9 -11.63 -17.58 4.99
C ASN A 9 -11.34 -16.87 3.66
N LYS A 10 -12.17 -15.90 3.27
CA LYS A 10 -11.89 -15.12 2.05
C LYS A 10 -10.59 -14.30 2.17
N VAL A 11 -10.33 -13.72 3.33
CA VAL A 11 -9.07 -13.01 3.60
C VAL A 11 -7.89 -13.98 3.56
N ARG A 12 -7.99 -15.15 4.22
CA ARG A 12 -6.94 -16.18 4.17
C ARG A 12 -6.63 -16.64 2.75
N GLN A 13 -7.66 -16.90 1.93
CA GLN A 13 -7.47 -17.29 0.53
C GLN A 13 -6.72 -16.22 -0.28
N ILE A 14 -7.04 -14.95 -0.07
CA ILE A 14 -6.36 -13.83 -0.73
C ILE A 14 -4.88 -13.76 -0.34
N LEU A 15 -4.59 -13.89 0.96
CA LEU A 15 -3.22 -13.88 1.49
C LEU A 15 -2.43 -15.10 1.01
N LEU A 16 -3.04 -16.29 1.04
CA LEU A 16 -2.44 -17.53 0.56
C LEU A 16 -2.08 -17.45 -0.92
N GLU A 17 -3.00 -16.95 -1.76
CA GLU A 17 -2.74 -16.77 -3.19
C GLU A 17 -1.52 -15.85 -3.42
N ALA A 18 -1.40 -14.79 -2.61
CA ALA A 18 -0.23 -13.93 -2.66
C ALA A 18 1.03 -14.73 -2.29
N PHE A 19 1.09 -15.35 -1.12
CA PHE A 19 2.30 -16.04 -0.65
C PHE A 19 2.73 -17.21 -1.55
N LEU A 20 1.80 -17.93 -2.16
CA LEU A 20 2.11 -18.96 -3.16
C LEU A 20 2.79 -18.39 -4.42
N ARG A 21 2.58 -17.10 -4.76
CA ARG A 21 3.33 -16.46 -5.85
C ARG A 21 4.81 -16.32 -5.50
N VAL A 22 5.16 -16.08 -4.24
CA VAL A 22 6.57 -15.98 -3.81
C VAL A 22 7.29 -17.30 -4.07
N VAL A 23 6.66 -18.43 -3.74
CA VAL A 23 7.23 -19.77 -3.98
C VAL A 23 7.55 -19.97 -5.47
N ARG A 24 6.64 -19.53 -6.35
CA ARG A 24 6.83 -19.60 -7.82
C ARG A 24 7.92 -18.63 -8.30
N GLU A 25 7.96 -17.42 -7.75
CA GLU A 25 8.92 -16.37 -8.12
C GLU A 25 10.35 -16.74 -7.72
N VAL A 26 10.54 -17.33 -6.54
CA VAL A 26 11.84 -17.84 -6.07
C VAL A 26 12.32 -18.96 -6.99
N SER A 27 11.43 -19.92 -7.31
CA SER A 27 11.73 -21.03 -8.21
C SER A 27 12.17 -20.56 -9.62
N ARG A 28 11.55 -19.49 -10.16
CA ARG A 28 11.92 -18.94 -11.48
C ARG A 28 13.23 -18.17 -11.49
N ARG A 29 13.66 -17.63 -10.35
CA ARG A 29 14.83 -16.74 -10.28
C ARG A 29 16.15 -17.51 -10.21
N GLY A 30 16.10 -18.85 -10.11
CA GLY A 30 17.29 -19.68 -9.98
C GLY A 30 18.11 -19.37 -8.74
N GLU A 31 17.54 -18.61 -7.78
CA GLU A 31 18.14 -18.43 -6.48
C GLU A 31 18.06 -19.80 -5.81
N GLU A 32 19.20 -20.50 -5.75
CA GLU A 32 19.39 -21.54 -4.74
C GLU A 32 18.95 -20.90 -3.42
N VAL A 33 17.84 -21.38 -2.88
CA VAL A 33 17.46 -21.07 -1.52
C VAL A 33 18.60 -21.67 -0.71
N LYS A 34 19.63 -20.85 -0.45
CA LYS A 34 20.69 -21.19 0.50
C LYS A 34 19.95 -21.78 1.69
N GLU A 35 20.31 -23.00 2.04
CA GLU A 35 19.75 -23.87 3.09
C GLU A 35 19.47 -23.18 4.44
N THR A 36 19.88 -21.92 4.57
CA THR A 36 19.74 -21.01 5.69
C THR A 36 18.44 -20.20 5.73
N VAL A 37 17.66 -20.08 4.64
CA VAL A 37 16.45 -19.24 4.65
C VAL A 37 15.23 -20.07 5.06
N LYS A 38 14.77 -19.88 6.30
CA LYS A 38 13.54 -20.48 6.85
C LYS A 38 12.31 -19.96 6.09
N VAL A 39 11.95 -20.63 5.00
CA VAL A 39 10.69 -20.34 4.30
C VAL A 39 9.55 -20.90 5.14
N TYR A 40 8.69 -20.04 5.67
CA TYR A 40 7.50 -20.49 6.39
C TYR A 40 6.45 -21.02 5.43
N ASP A 41 5.64 -21.97 5.90
CA ASP A 41 4.51 -22.51 5.14
C ASP A 41 3.50 -21.37 4.79
N PRO A 42 3.21 -21.14 3.50
CA PRO A 42 2.28 -20.09 3.07
C PRO A 42 0.89 -20.18 3.71
N VAL A 43 0.40 -21.39 4.00
CA VAL A 43 -0.92 -21.59 4.63
C VAL A 43 -0.89 -21.08 6.06
N SER A 44 0.13 -21.45 6.82
CA SER A 44 0.35 -21.02 8.20
C SER A 44 0.54 -19.51 8.30
N VAL A 45 1.34 -18.91 7.41
CA VAL A 45 1.54 -17.45 7.39
C VAL A 45 0.24 -16.71 7.05
N ALA A 46 -0.53 -17.20 6.06
CA ALA A 46 -1.83 -16.61 5.74
C ALA A 46 -2.82 -16.67 6.90
N ALA A 47 -2.85 -17.80 7.63
CA ALA A 47 -3.67 -17.95 8.83
C ALA A 47 -3.24 -17.00 9.94
N SER A 48 -1.93 -16.88 10.19
CA SER A 48 -1.36 -15.99 11.22
C SER A 48 -1.65 -14.50 10.91
N VAL A 49 -1.37 -14.05 9.68
CA VAL A 49 -1.64 -12.67 9.27
C VAL A 49 -3.14 -12.36 9.39
N GLU A 50 -4.01 -13.24 8.91
CA GLU A 50 -5.45 -13.04 9.03
C GLU A 50 -5.91 -13.02 10.50
N TYR A 51 -5.36 -13.89 11.35
CA TYR A 51 -5.66 -13.92 12.77
C TYR A 51 -5.33 -12.58 13.44
N VAL A 52 -4.16 -12.02 13.16
CA VAL A 52 -3.73 -10.73 13.71
C VAL A 52 -4.58 -9.59 13.14
N MET A 53 -4.94 -9.64 11.85
CA MET A 53 -5.87 -8.69 11.25
C MET A 53 -7.22 -8.69 11.96
N PHE A 54 -7.78 -9.88 12.22
CA PHE A 54 -9.05 -10.03 12.92
C PHE A 54 -8.95 -9.56 14.37
N ASN A 55 -7.91 -9.94 15.10
CA ASN A 55 -7.74 -9.53 16.50
C ASN A 55 -7.60 -8.02 16.66
N LYS A 56 -6.84 -7.34 15.78
CA LYS A 56 -6.58 -5.90 15.92
C LYS A 56 -7.65 -5.02 15.28
N MET A 57 -8.30 -5.49 14.22
CA MET A 57 -9.24 -4.67 13.44
C MET A 57 -10.69 -5.13 13.57
N GLY A 58 -10.93 -6.32 14.10
CA GLY A 58 -12.23 -6.95 14.15
C GLY A 58 -12.68 -7.45 12.78
N THR A 59 -13.99 -7.56 12.64
CA THR A 59 -14.65 -8.12 11.45
C THR A 59 -14.37 -7.31 10.19
N TYR A 60 -14.30 -8.00 9.05
CA TYR A 60 -14.19 -7.37 7.73
C TYR A 60 -15.51 -6.70 7.31
N ASN A 61 -15.86 -5.57 7.93
CA ASN A 61 -17.06 -4.79 7.66
C ASN A 61 -16.85 -3.28 7.91
N GLY A 62 -17.82 -2.47 7.47
CA GLY A 62 -17.88 -1.03 7.76
C GLY A 62 -16.57 -0.28 7.52
N ALA A 63 -16.18 0.55 8.51
CA ALA A 63 -14.98 1.37 8.47
C ALA A 63 -13.66 0.57 8.43
N LYS A 64 -13.66 -0.68 8.94
CA LYS A 64 -12.47 -1.55 8.98
C LYS A 64 -12.15 -2.15 7.61
N LYS A 65 -13.16 -2.25 6.74
CA LYS A 65 -13.04 -2.76 5.36
C LYS A 65 -11.92 -2.06 4.58
N LEU A 66 -11.78 -0.74 4.72
CA LEU A 66 -10.76 0.04 3.99
C LEU A 66 -9.34 -0.37 4.38
N LYS A 67 -9.07 -0.56 5.68
CA LYS A 67 -7.75 -0.98 6.16
C LYS A 67 -7.41 -2.41 5.73
N TYR A 68 -8.37 -3.32 5.82
CA TYR A 68 -8.25 -4.68 5.26
C TYR A 68 -7.92 -4.66 3.76
N MET A 69 -8.67 -3.88 2.98
CA MET A 69 -8.45 -3.75 1.54
C MET A 69 -7.08 -3.20 1.22
N SER A 70 -6.61 -2.19 1.97
CA SER A 70 -5.27 -1.63 1.78
C SER A 70 -4.16 -2.67 2.00
N ILE A 71 -4.23 -3.44 3.10
CA ILE A 71 -3.24 -4.50 3.39
C ILE A 71 -3.28 -5.57 2.29
N MET A 72 -4.46 -6.10 1.98
CA MET A 72 -4.60 -7.13 0.94
C MET A 72 -4.13 -6.64 -0.43
N PHE A 73 -4.44 -5.39 -0.80
CA PHE A 73 -4.03 -4.80 -2.06
C PHE A 73 -2.50 -4.71 -2.16
N ASN A 74 -1.82 -4.24 -1.12
CA ASN A 74 -0.37 -4.13 -1.11
C ASN A 74 0.33 -5.50 -1.09
N VAL A 75 -0.18 -6.46 -0.32
CA VAL A 75 0.39 -7.82 -0.26
C VAL A 75 0.24 -8.54 -1.60
N LYS A 76 -0.89 -8.37 -2.30
CA LYS A 76 -1.15 -8.95 -3.61
C LYS A 76 -0.43 -8.25 -4.77
N ASP A 77 0.18 -7.08 -4.55
CA ASP A 77 0.75 -6.28 -5.64
C ASP A 77 1.82 -7.11 -6.40
N PRO A 78 1.59 -7.44 -7.68
CA PRO A 78 2.56 -8.20 -8.46
C PRO A 78 3.89 -7.44 -8.62
N GLU A 79 3.86 -6.12 -8.47
CA GLU A 79 5.07 -5.28 -8.53
C GLU A 79 5.75 -5.07 -7.19
N ASN A 80 5.24 -5.68 -6.13
CA ASN A 80 5.89 -5.68 -4.84
C ASN A 80 6.29 -7.09 -4.35
N PRO A 81 7.05 -7.88 -5.16
CA PRO A 81 7.44 -9.23 -4.77
C PRO A 81 8.36 -9.22 -3.53
N GLY A 82 9.19 -8.19 -3.37
CA GLY A 82 10.08 -8.05 -2.22
C GLY A 82 9.33 -7.88 -0.90
N PHE A 83 8.32 -7.00 -0.85
CA PHE A 83 7.50 -6.83 0.36
C PHE A 83 6.77 -8.12 0.73
N ARG A 84 6.18 -8.80 -0.26
CA ARG A 84 5.49 -10.06 -0.04
C ARG A 84 6.43 -11.17 0.44
N ARG A 85 7.65 -11.25 -0.11
CA ARG A 85 8.69 -12.20 0.32
C ARG A 85 9.10 -11.94 1.77
N LYS A 86 9.33 -10.69 2.17
CA LYS A 86 9.67 -10.34 3.55
C LYS A 86 8.64 -10.83 4.57
N ILE A 87 7.35 -10.76 4.24
CA ILE A 87 6.29 -11.30 5.10
C ILE A 87 6.39 -12.83 5.19
N LEU A 88 6.55 -13.53 4.04
CA LEU A 88 6.62 -14.99 4.01
C LEU A 88 7.87 -15.55 4.71
N LEU A 89 8.98 -14.81 4.68
CA LEU A 89 10.23 -15.20 5.34
C LEU A 89 10.29 -14.80 6.82
N GLY A 90 9.29 -14.05 7.31
CA GLY A 90 9.25 -13.57 8.69
C GLY A 90 10.08 -12.33 8.98
N ASP A 91 10.67 -11.69 7.96
CA ASP A 91 11.35 -10.39 8.11
C ASP A 91 10.38 -9.28 8.53
N ILE A 92 9.09 -9.46 8.22
CA ILE A 92 8.00 -8.59 8.67
C ILE A 92 7.03 -9.45 9.46
N GLU A 93 6.97 -9.21 10.77
CA GLU A 93 5.98 -9.84 11.64
C GLU A 93 4.56 -9.34 11.32
N PRO A 94 3.54 -10.21 11.42
CA PRO A 94 2.14 -9.82 11.24
C PRO A 94 1.73 -8.62 12.12
N GLU A 95 2.14 -8.59 13.38
CA GLU A 95 1.82 -7.51 14.32
C GLU A 95 2.34 -6.16 13.81
N LEU A 96 3.58 -6.13 13.31
CA LEU A 96 4.23 -4.97 12.72
C LEU A 96 3.51 -4.52 11.45
N LEU A 97 3.20 -5.48 10.56
CA LEU A 97 2.45 -5.25 9.31
C LEU A 97 1.11 -4.55 9.54
N ILE A 98 0.35 -4.97 10.56
CA ILE A 98 -0.99 -4.42 10.81
C ILE A 98 -0.94 -3.09 11.59
N SER A 99 0.05 -2.93 12.48
CA SER A 99 0.03 -1.85 13.49
C SER A 99 0.89 -0.65 13.13
N LEU A 100 2.05 -0.86 12.51
CA LEU A 100 3.08 0.17 12.40
C LEU A 100 3.41 0.53 10.96
N ILE A 101 3.36 -0.42 10.02
CA ILE A 101 3.65 -0.11 8.62
C ILE A 101 2.48 0.66 8.01
N SER A 102 2.74 1.86 7.49
CA SER A 102 1.75 2.67 6.81
C SER A 102 1.41 2.14 5.42
N SER A 103 0.20 2.42 4.90
CA SER A 103 -0.18 2.07 3.53
C SER A 103 0.78 2.62 2.47
N GLU A 104 1.43 3.73 2.76
CA GLU A 104 2.41 4.37 1.88
C GLU A 104 3.73 3.61 1.89
N GLU A 105 4.16 3.09 3.03
CA GLU A 105 5.35 2.24 3.16
C GLU A 105 5.14 0.85 2.56
N MET A 106 3.94 0.27 2.65
CA MET A 106 3.60 -1.01 2.02
C MET A 106 3.57 -0.96 0.49
N ALA A 107 3.40 0.23 -0.10
CA ALA A 107 3.26 0.39 -1.54
C ALA A 107 4.53 0.02 -2.30
N SER A 108 4.38 -0.53 -3.51
CA SER A 108 5.49 -0.76 -4.43
C SER A 108 6.25 0.53 -4.73
N HIS A 109 7.52 0.42 -5.10
CA HIS A 109 8.36 1.59 -5.40
C HIS A 109 7.72 2.46 -6.49
N ARG A 110 7.19 1.84 -7.56
CA ARG A 110 6.46 2.55 -8.62
C ARG A 110 5.25 3.33 -8.08
N MET A 111 4.47 2.72 -7.18
CA MET A 111 3.32 3.38 -6.59
C MET A 111 3.72 4.53 -5.66
N LYS A 112 4.79 4.35 -4.86
CA LYS A 112 5.39 5.43 -4.06
C LYS A 112 5.80 6.62 -4.94
N TRP A 113 6.49 6.37 -6.05
CA TRP A 113 6.86 7.41 -7.03
C TRP A 113 5.64 8.11 -7.62
N LYS A 114 4.61 7.36 -8.04
CA LYS A 114 3.38 7.93 -8.59
C LYS A 114 2.67 8.82 -7.57
N ASN A 115 2.53 8.35 -6.33
CA ASN A 115 1.90 9.10 -5.25
C ASN A 115 2.71 10.37 -4.93
N HIS A 116 4.03 10.27 -4.89
CA HIS A 116 4.92 11.42 -4.69
C HIS A 116 4.74 12.48 -5.79
N ARG A 117 4.68 12.06 -7.07
CA ARG A 117 4.43 12.98 -8.19
C ARG A 117 3.06 13.67 -8.11
N ILE A 118 2.03 12.94 -7.69
CA ILE A 118 0.68 13.52 -7.48
C ILE A 118 0.72 14.55 -6.35
N LYS A 119 1.31 14.19 -5.19
CA LYS A 119 1.47 15.09 -4.05
C LYS A 119 2.23 16.36 -4.43
N GLN A 120 3.33 16.23 -5.18
CA GLN A 120 4.07 17.39 -5.69
C GLN A 120 3.22 18.26 -6.61
N ARG A 121 2.51 17.68 -7.59
CA ARG A 121 1.65 18.45 -8.50
C ARG A 121 0.56 19.22 -7.75
N VAL A 122 -0.09 18.59 -6.77
CA VAL A 122 -1.09 19.24 -5.91
C VAL A 122 -0.44 20.37 -5.11
N TYR A 123 0.70 20.12 -4.46
CA TYR A 123 1.43 21.12 -3.69
C TYR A 123 1.80 22.36 -4.52
N TYR A 124 2.37 22.18 -5.71
CA TYR A 124 2.71 23.29 -6.60
C TYR A 124 1.47 24.02 -7.15
N GLY A 125 0.38 23.31 -7.42
CA GLY A 125 -0.88 23.92 -7.84
C GLY A 125 -1.58 24.72 -6.74
N LEU A 126 -1.38 24.36 -5.47
CA LEU A 126 -1.91 25.11 -4.32
C LEU A 126 -1.11 26.38 -4.03
N ILE A 127 0.22 26.34 -4.20
CA ILE A 127 1.11 27.49 -3.95
C ILE A 127 1.04 28.49 -5.10
N ARG A 128 0.92 27.99 -6.33
CA ARG A 128 0.76 28.83 -7.51
C ARG A 128 -0.73 29.09 -7.72
N LYS A 129 -1.34 29.95 -6.89
CA LYS A 129 -2.64 30.54 -7.25
C LYS A 129 -2.50 31.17 -8.65
N PRO A 130 -3.52 31.09 -9.52
CA PRO A 130 -3.53 31.90 -10.73
C PRO A 130 -3.35 33.35 -10.28
N VAL A 131 -2.32 34.01 -10.81
CA VAL A 131 -2.24 35.47 -10.70
C VAL A 131 -3.49 35.98 -11.40
N ASP A 132 -4.41 36.60 -10.67
CA ASP A 132 -5.54 37.32 -11.27
C ASP A 132 -4.95 38.36 -12.22
N GLN A 133 -5.03 38.08 -13.51
CA GLN A 133 -4.53 38.95 -14.58
C GLN A 133 -5.26 40.31 -14.61
N ASP A 134 -6.37 40.44 -13.87
CA ASP A 134 -7.15 41.67 -13.74
C ASP A 134 -6.53 42.71 -12.79
N SER A 135 -5.55 42.32 -11.97
CA SER A 135 -4.88 43.24 -11.02
C SER A 135 -3.71 44.00 -11.64
N VAL A 136 -3.12 43.51 -12.73
CA VAL A 136 -1.95 44.14 -13.40
C VAL A 136 -2.37 45.24 -14.38
N ALA A 137 -3.64 45.28 -14.81
CA ALA A 137 -4.15 46.30 -15.73
C ALA A 137 -4.44 47.66 -15.05
N LYS A 138 -4.65 47.70 -13.72
CA LYS A 138 -4.99 48.95 -13.01
C LYS A 138 -3.79 49.78 -12.57
N SER A 139 -2.60 49.21 -12.41
CA SER A 139 -1.40 49.98 -12.01
C SER A 139 -0.71 50.70 -13.17
N ASN A 140 -1.00 50.34 -14.42
CA ASN A 140 -0.35 50.93 -15.60
C ASN A 140 -1.18 52.05 -16.27
N GLY A 141 -2.39 52.34 -15.76
CA GLY A 141 -3.29 53.37 -16.29
C GLY A 141 -3.12 54.76 -15.67
N GLU A 142 -2.56 54.87 -14.46
CA GLU A 142 -2.50 56.16 -13.73
C GLU A 142 -1.23 56.99 -14.02
N MET A 143 -0.28 56.48 -14.82
CA MET A 143 0.97 57.20 -15.15
C MET A 143 0.93 57.97 -16.47
N LYS A 144 -0.24 58.16 -17.10
CA LYS A 144 -0.38 58.88 -18.38
C LYS A 144 -1.39 60.03 -18.40
N GLN A 145 -1.58 60.71 -17.27
CA GLN A 145 -2.20 62.04 -17.24
C GLN A 145 -1.39 62.99 -16.36
N SER A 146 -0.23 63.41 -16.88
CA SER A 146 0.45 64.64 -16.49
C SER A 146 1.43 65.00 -17.59
N ARG A 147 0.92 65.69 -18.61
CA ARG A 147 1.65 66.63 -19.47
C ARG A 147 0.65 67.46 -20.25
#